data_AF-A0AAW6J6T3-F1
#
_entry.id   AF-A0AAW6J6T3-F1
#
_cell.length_a   1.000
_cell.length_b   1.000
_cell.length_c   1.000
_cell.angle_alpha   90.00
_cell.angle_beta   90.00
_cell.angle_gamma   90.00
#
_symmetry.space_group_name_H-M   'P 1'
#
loop_
_entity.id
_entity.type
_entity.pdbx_description
1 polymer ?
#
loop_
_entity_poly.entity_id
_entity_poly.type
_entity_poly.pdbx_seq_one_letter_code
_entity_poly.pdbx_strand_id
1 'polypeptide(L)'
;MQSNSNDGWMIATQEGFIPESLASFGDRGFEWAWVFLQMFKIYSLGPHSSITQKRQILISYINNLQNKEEYIKNLKINMENNLVPLEHLDWIDNNDNRKLIWLLTRIQLDLNLTLPIGVNNTLYKDFLSTLDSIIILDINSKITLIQNKKREWETIKTPEKETAWLDKSNKMQLTWAWEYLNKFYKNINPFHPPQNNEELYSAILASFDNQSYGIPSDKKLFMERMKKTWSQKKFRDSGKAKKPYHIPLTKSTQEQLEKLAKFKNLRRDQVIEKLILKEYEATLLDERGKMKY
;
A
#
# COMPACT_ATOMS: atom_id res chain seq x y z
N MET A 1 -64.09 -22.15 -1.73
CA MET A 1 -63.15 -21.06 -1.40
C MET A 1 -61.85 -21.71 -0.95
N GLN A 2 -60.95 -21.94 -1.90
CA GLN A 2 -59.63 -22.48 -1.63
C GLN A 2 -58.75 -21.36 -1.08
N SER A 3 -58.24 -21.55 0.14
CA SER A 3 -57.12 -20.79 0.67
C SER A 3 -55.88 -21.16 -0.14
N ASN A 4 -55.47 -20.29 -1.07
CA ASN A 4 -54.15 -20.37 -1.66
C ASN A 4 -53.13 -19.91 -0.62
N SER A 5 -52.63 -20.86 0.16
CA SER A 5 -51.39 -20.75 0.92
C SER A 5 -50.22 -20.74 -0.08
N ASN A 6 -49.74 -19.56 -0.45
CA ASN A 6 -48.58 -19.39 -1.33
C ASN A 6 -47.44 -18.57 -0.70
N ASP A 7 -47.40 -18.50 0.64
CA ASP A 7 -46.43 -17.71 1.41
C ASP A 7 -45.18 -18.51 1.83
N GLY A 8 -44.77 -19.48 1.00
CA GLY A 8 -43.64 -20.39 1.30
C GLY A 8 -42.30 -20.05 0.63
N TRP A 9 -42.17 -18.93 -0.10
CA TRP A 9 -41.07 -18.75 -1.07
C TRP A 9 -40.03 -17.71 -0.65
N MET A 10 -40.26 -16.96 0.42
CA MET A 10 -39.46 -15.80 0.80
C MET A 10 -38.96 -15.96 2.23
N ILE A 11 -37.64 -15.96 2.40
CA ILE A 11 -37.00 -15.95 3.72
C ILE A 11 -36.87 -14.50 4.17
N ALA A 12 -37.42 -14.21 5.35
CA ALA A 12 -37.15 -12.97 6.05
C ALA A 12 -35.71 -12.99 6.56
N THR A 13 -34.90 -12.07 6.05
CA THR A 13 -33.54 -11.81 6.54
C THR A 13 -33.54 -10.46 7.27
N GLN A 14 -32.42 -10.13 7.93
CA GLN A 14 -32.24 -8.79 8.54
C GLN A 14 -32.40 -7.63 7.53
N GLU A 15 -32.44 -7.93 6.23
CA GLU A 15 -32.34 -6.98 5.12
C GLU A 15 -33.54 -7.04 4.16
N GLY A 16 -34.61 -7.77 4.53
CA GLY A 16 -35.85 -7.88 3.77
C GLY A 16 -36.25 -9.32 3.41
N PHE A 17 -37.09 -9.49 2.39
CA PHE A 17 -37.53 -10.80 1.91
C PHE A 17 -36.71 -11.23 0.69
N ILE A 18 -36.08 -12.39 0.76
CA ILE A 18 -35.28 -12.96 -0.34
C ILE A 18 -35.88 -14.32 -0.71
N PRO A 19 -36.00 -14.68 -2.01
CA PRO A 19 -36.36 -16.04 -2.39
C PRO A 19 -35.44 -17.07 -1.72
N GLU A 20 -35.99 -18.14 -1.14
CA GLU A 20 -35.20 -19.19 -0.47
C GLU A 20 -34.05 -19.72 -1.35
N SER A 21 -34.31 -19.84 -2.65
CA SER A 21 -33.34 -20.26 -3.66
C SER A 21 -32.15 -19.32 -3.86
N LEU A 22 -32.25 -18.06 -3.44
CA LEU A 22 -31.20 -17.04 -3.50
C LEU A 22 -30.60 -16.72 -2.13
N ALA A 23 -31.11 -17.31 -1.04
CA ALA A 23 -30.62 -17.05 0.31
C ALA A 23 -29.13 -17.41 0.47
N SER A 24 -28.63 -18.41 -0.28
CA SER A 24 -27.23 -18.83 -0.23
C SER A 24 -26.23 -17.87 -0.89
N PHE A 25 -26.70 -16.80 -1.55
CA PHE A 25 -25.80 -15.86 -2.24
C PHE A 25 -25.05 -14.96 -1.25
N GLY A 26 -25.73 -14.47 -0.20
CA GLY A 26 -25.19 -13.42 0.66
C GLY A 26 -24.74 -12.17 -0.13
N ASP A 27 -24.10 -11.21 0.54
CA ASP A 27 -23.67 -9.96 -0.13
C ASP A 27 -22.66 -10.18 -1.25
N ARG A 28 -21.65 -11.03 -1.00
CA ARG A 28 -20.61 -11.32 -2.00
C ARG A 28 -21.18 -11.98 -3.24
N GLY A 29 -22.12 -12.92 -3.09
CA GLY A 29 -22.80 -13.56 -4.21
C GLY A 29 -23.66 -12.59 -5.00
N PHE A 30 -24.35 -11.66 -4.33
CA PHE A 30 -25.11 -10.62 -5.03
C PHE A 30 -24.21 -9.61 -5.78
N GLU A 31 -23.09 -9.19 -5.20
CA GLU A 31 -22.11 -8.35 -5.91
C GLU A 31 -21.50 -9.08 -7.11
N TRP A 32 -21.15 -10.36 -6.94
CA TRP A 32 -20.68 -11.18 -8.05
C TRP A 32 -21.73 -11.31 -9.15
N ALA A 33 -22.99 -11.61 -8.81
CA ALA A 33 -24.07 -11.74 -9.77
C ALA A 33 -24.32 -10.41 -10.52
N TRP A 34 -24.20 -9.27 -9.83
CA TRP A 34 -24.31 -7.95 -10.44
C TRP A 34 -23.31 -7.74 -11.58
N VAL A 35 -22.05 -8.13 -11.34
CA VAL A 35 -20.96 -8.02 -12.33
C VAL A 35 -21.11 -9.08 -13.42
N PHE A 36 -21.36 -10.33 -13.04
CA PHE A 36 -21.51 -11.47 -13.96
C PHE A 36 -22.63 -11.23 -14.99
N LEU A 37 -23.76 -10.69 -14.54
CA LEU A 37 -24.91 -10.35 -15.39
C LEU A 37 -24.79 -9.00 -16.09
N GLN A 38 -23.67 -8.29 -15.88
CA GLN A 38 -23.40 -6.97 -16.47
C GLN A 38 -24.50 -5.93 -16.18
N MET A 39 -25.12 -6.01 -15.01
CA MET A 39 -26.26 -5.14 -14.63
C MET A 39 -25.90 -3.66 -14.65
N PHE A 40 -24.63 -3.32 -14.44
CA PHE A 40 -24.09 -1.96 -14.53
C PHE A 40 -24.25 -1.31 -15.92
N LYS A 41 -24.49 -2.09 -16.98
CA LYS A 41 -24.80 -1.57 -18.32
C LYS A 41 -26.23 -1.04 -18.43
N ILE A 42 -27.13 -1.52 -17.58
CA ILE A 42 -28.56 -1.20 -17.59
C ILE A 42 -28.87 -0.18 -16.48
N TYR A 43 -28.23 -0.33 -15.33
CA TYR A 43 -28.43 0.50 -14.15
C TYR A 43 -27.14 1.23 -13.81
N SER A 44 -27.20 2.55 -13.63
CA SER A 44 -26.06 3.39 -13.24
C SER A 44 -25.70 3.24 -11.76
N LEU A 45 -25.57 2.00 -11.27
CA LEU A 45 -25.13 1.67 -9.91
C LEU A 45 -23.69 1.16 -9.94
N GLY A 46 -22.79 1.93 -9.35
CA GLY A 46 -21.39 1.58 -9.18
C GLY A 46 -21.08 0.81 -7.89
N PRO A 47 -19.79 0.52 -7.61
CA PRO A 47 -19.34 -0.25 -6.45
C PRO A 47 -19.77 0.33 -5.09
N HIS A 48 -19.89 1.65 -4.95
CA HIS A 48 -20.36 2.28 -3.71
C HIS A 48 -21.89 2.34 -3.54
N SER A 49 -22.65 1.85 -4.51
CA SER A 49 -24.12 1.86 -4.41
C SER A 49 -24.61 0.86 -3.38
N SER A 50 -25.80 1.09 -2.82
CA SER A 50 -26.41 0.21 -1.83
C SER A 50 -26.53 -1.23 -2.35
N ILE A 51 -25.96 -2.18 -1.62
CA ILE A 51 -26.10 -3.62 -1.90
C ILE A 51 -27.56 -4.04 -1.82
N THR A 52 -28.33 -3.48 -0.88
CA THR A 52 -29.77 -3.72 -0.76
C THR A 52 -30.52 -3.31 -2.03
N GLN A 53 -30.18 -2.15 -2.61
CA GLN A 53 -30.78 -1.70 -3.86
C GLN A 53 -30.40 -2.59 -5.05
N LYS A 54 -29.10 -2.92 -5.19
CA LYS A 54 -28.63 -3.85 -6.22
C LYS A 54 -29.35 -5.21 -6.13
N ARG A 55 -29.51 -5.71 -4.90
CA ARG A 55 -30.23 -6.96 -4.61
C ARG A 55 -31.69 -6.90 -5.05
N GLN A 56 -32.42 -5.86 -4.68
CA GLN A 56 -33.83 -5.70 -5.08
C GLN A 56 -33.99 -5.66 -6.61
N ILE A 57 -33.10 -4.95 -7.29
CA ILE A 57 -33.09 -4.88 -8.76
C ILE A 57 -32.81 -6.26 -9.37
N LEU A 58 -31.81 -6.99 -8.88
CA LEU A 58 -31.48 -8.34 -9.34
C LEU A 58 -32.65 -9.31 -9.13
N ILE A 59 -33.29 -9.29 -7.95
CA ILE A 59 -34.45 -10.14 -7.66
C ILE A 59 -35.60 -9.82 -8.61
N SER A 60 -35.90 -8.53 -8.83
CA SER A 60 -36.93 -8.10 -9.78
C SER A 60 -36.61 -8.54 -11.21
N TYR A 61 -35.36 -8.36 -11.64
CA TYR A 61 -34.88 -8.81 -12.95
C TYR A 61 -35.09 -10.30 -13.15
N ILE A 62 -34.67 -11.14 -12.19
CA ILE A 62 -34.81 -12.59 -12.25
C ILE A 62 -36.28 -13.02 -12.23
N ASN A 63 -37.12 -12.38 -11.41
CA ASN A 63 -38.54 -12.73 -11.31
C ASN A 63 -39.33 -12.48 -12.60
N ASN A 64 -38.86 -11.56 -13.46
CA ASN A 64 -39.48 -11.27 -14.75
C ASN A 64 -39.04 -12.25 -15.87
N LEU A 65 -38.11 -13.18 -15.59
CA LEU A 65 -37.69 -14.20 -16.55
C LEU A 65 -38.72 -15.35 -16.62
N GLN A 66 -39.03 -15.82 -17.82
CA GLN A 66 -39.96 -16.94 -18.03
C GLN A 66 -39.47 -18.24 -17.37
N ASN A 67 -38.16 -18.52 -17.41
CA ASN A 67 -37.54 -19.74 -16.84
C ASN A 67 -36.75 -19.44 -15.56
N LYS A 68 -37.32 -18.67 -14.64
CA LYS A 68 -36.61 -18.15 -13.45
C LYS A 68 -35.94 -19.22 -12.59
N GLU A 69 -36.57 -20.39 -12.39
CA GLU A 69 -36.03 -21.44 -11.51
C GLU A 69 -34.74 -22.05 -12.08
N GLU A 70 -34.77 -22.41 -13.36
CA GLU A 70 -33.60 -22.92 -14.07
C GLU A 70 -32.51 -21.85 -14.18
N TYR A 71 -32.90 -20.58 -14.35
CA TYR A 71 -31.95 -19.47 -14.35
C TYR A 71 -31.25 -19.31 -12.99
N ILE A 72 -32.00 -19.33 -11.88
CA ILE A 72 -31.45 -19.25 -10.52
C ILE A 72 -30.49 -20.42 -10.25
N LYS A 73 -30.89 -21.64 -10.64
CA LYS A 73 -30.05 -22.83 -10.51
C LYS A 73 -28.73 -22.67 -11.27
N ASN A 74 -28.78 -22.25 -12.53
CA ASN A 74 -27.58 -22.02 -13.32
C ASN A 74 -26.72 -20.88 -12.76
N LEU A 75 -27.32 -19.79 -12.29
CA LEU A 75 -26.59 -18.69 -11.66
C LEU A 75 -25.87 -19.15 -10.39
N LYS A 76 -26.52 -19.98 -9.57
CA LYS A 76 -25.90 -20.58 -8.37
C LYS A 76 -24.72 -21.48 -8.73
N ILE A 77 -24.87 -22.36 -9.71
CA ILE A 77 -23.78 -23.22 -10.21
C ILE A 77 -22.60 -22.36 -10.71
N ASN A 78 -22.87 -21.29 -11.47
CA ASN A 78 -21.82 -20.40 -11.94
C ASN A 78 -21.12 -19.68 -10.77
N MET A 79 -21.88 -19.22 -9.78
CA MET A 79 -21.34 -18.58 -8.57
C MET A 79 -20.40 -19.52 -7.81
N GLU A 80 -20.85 -20.74 -7.52
CA GLU A 80 -20.09 -21.76 -6.80
C GLU A 80 -18.81 -22.17 -7.55
N ASN A 81 -18.82 -22.11 -8.89
CA ASN A 81 -17.65 -22.41 -9.72
C ASN A 81 -16.74 -21.21 -10.01
N ASN A 82 -17.07 -20.01 -9.51
CA ASN A 82 -16.28 -18.78 -9.73
C ASN A 82 -15.80 -18.12 -8.45
N LEU A 83 -16.55 -18.21 -7.35
CA LEU A 83 -16.22 -17.59 -6.08
C LEU A 83 -15.29 -18.49 -5.27
N VAL A 84 -14.07 -18.01 -5.06
CA VAL A 84 -13.11 -18.68 -4.19
C VAL A 84 -13.60 -18.66 -2.74
N PRO A 85 -13.74 -19.82 -2.07
CA PRO A 85 -14.07 -19.89 -0.64
C PRO A 85 -13.14 -19.03 0.21
N LEU A 86 -13.70 -18.36 1.22
CA LEU A 86 -12.94 -17.40 2.04
C LEU A 86 -11.78 -18.04 2.81
N GLU A 87 -11.89 -19.31 3.19
CA GLU A 87 -10.83 -20.10 3.84
C GLU A 87 -9.51 -20.15 3.04
N HIS A 88 -9.58 -20.07 1.70
CA HIS A 88 -8.38 -19.99 0.87
C HIS A 88 -7.70 -18.61 0.91
N LEU A 89 -8.39 -17.61 1.48
CA LEU A 89 -7.95 -16.22 1.59
C LEU A 89 -7.51 -15.86 3.03
N ASP A 90 -7.62 -16.75 4.01
CA ASP A 90 -7.35 -16.48 5.44
C ASP A 90 -5.93 -15.95 5.74
N TRP A 91 -4.96 -16.22 4.85
CA TRP A 91 -3.59 -15.72 4.99
C TRP A 91 -3.44 -14.23 4.62
N ILE A 92 -4.50 -13.62 4.11
CA ILE A 92 -4.57 -12.23 3.65
C ILE A 92 -5.34 -11.41 4.70
N ASP A 93 -4.59 -10.78 5.60
CA ASP A 93 -5.14 -9.79 6.53
C ASP A 93 -5.75 -8.61 5.75
N ASN A 94 -6.98 -8.24 6.09
CA ASN A 94 -7.74 -7.18 5.42
C ASN A 94 -7.15 -5.77 5.65
N ASN A 95 -6.29 -5.60 6.65
CA ASN A 95 -5.59 -4.36 6.96
C ASN A 95 -4.12 -4.36 6.50
N ASP A 96 -3.61 -5.45 5.93
CA ASP A 96 -2.24 -5.53 5.42
C ASP A 96 -2.17 -4.88 4.02
N ASN A 97 -2.22 -3.55 4.01
CA ASN A 97 -2.19 -2.74 2.79
C ASN A 97 -0.96 -3.04 1.93
N ARG A 98 0.19 -3.34 2.54
CA ARG A 98 1.42 -3.68 1.81
C ARG A 98 1.22 -4.96 0.98
N LYS A 99 0.70 -6.02 1.60
CA LYS A 99 0.39 -7.29 0.91
C LYS A 99 -0.72 -7.13 -0.11
N LEU A 100 -1.76 -6.36 0.19
CA LEU A 100 -2.89 -6.12 -0.72
C LEU A 100 -2.48 -5.34 -1.97
N ILE A 101 -1.67 -4.28 -1.81
CA ILE A 101 -1.10 -3.54 -2.94
C ILE A 101 -0.29 -4.48 -3.82
N TRP A 102 0.60 -5.29 -3.23
CA TRP A 102 1.39 -6.27 -3.96
C TRP A 102 0.52 -7.30 -4.70
N LEU A 103 -0.47 -7.90 -4.02
CA LEU A 103 -1.38 -8.90 -4.61
C LEU A 103 -2.12 -8.35 -5.83
N LEU A 104 -2.74 -7.17 -5.68
CA LEU A 104 -3.47 -6.51 -6.76
C LEU A 104 -2.56 -6.27 -7.96
N THR A 105 -1.36 -5.72 -7.75
CA THR A 105 -0.41 -5.49 -8.84
C THR A 105 0.02 -6.78 -9.51
N ARG A 106 0.32 -7.83 -8.75
CA ARG A 106 0.81 -9.09 -9.33
C ARG A 106 -0.27 -9.82 -10.10
N ILE A 107 -1.49 -9.89 -9.57
CA ILE A 107 -2.62 -10.47 -10.30
C ILE A 107 -2.87 -9.69 -11.59
N GLN A 108 -2.81 -8.36 -11.53
CA GLN A 108 -2.98 -7.51 -12.70
C GLN A 108 -1.91 -7.79 -13.78
N LEU A 109 -0.64 -7.87 -13.40
CA LEU A 109 0.46 -8.13 -14.32
C LEU A 109 0.42 -9.54 -14.90
N ASP A 110 0.20 -10.56 -14.07
CA ASP A 110 0.24 -11.96 -14.49
C ASP A 110 -0.92 -12.31 -15.43
N LEU A 111 -2.07 -11.65 -15.27
CA LEU A 111 -3.27 -11.86 -16.09
C LEU A 111 -3.46 -10.78 -17.16
N ASN A 112 -2.53 -9.82 -17.28
CA ASN A 112 -2.60 -8.68 -18.19
C ASN A 112 -3.95 -7.92 -18.11
N LEU A 113 -4.41 -7.65 -16.89
CA LEU A 113 -5.67 -6.97 -16.63
C LEU A 113 -5.47 -5.46 -16.48
N THR A 114 -6.52 -4.68 -16.76
CA THR A 114 -6.61 -3.28 -16.33
C THR A 114 -7.66 -3.20 -15.25
N LEU A 115 -7.22 -3.07 -14.01
CA LEU A 115 -8.11 -3.06 -12.85
C LEU A 115 -8.02 -1.70 -12.17
N PRO A 116 -9.17 -1.08 -11.87
CA PRO A 116 -9.16 0.16 -11.14
C PRO A 116 -8.93 -0.17 -9.65
N ILE A 117 -7.84 0.37 -9.08
CA ILE A 117 -7.49 0.18 -7.65
C ILE A 117 -8.02 1.37 -6.85
N GLY A 118 -8.44 1.14 -5.61
CA GLY A 118 -9.01 2.19 -4.75
C GLY A 118 -10.42 2.62 -5.17
N VAL A 119 -11.13 1.76 -5.91
CA VAL A 119 -12.53 2.03 -6.30
C VAL A 119 -13.47 1.63 -5.18
N ASN A 120 -13.12 0.63 -4.39
CA ASN A 120 -13.87 0.29 -3.19
C ASN A 120 -13.29 1.03 -1.99
N ASN A 121 -14.08 1.14 -0.91
CA ASN A 121 -13.69 1.84 0.31
C ASN A 121 -12.41 1.29 0.98
N THR A 122 -11.96 0.08 0.61
CA THR A 122 -10.80 -0.60 1.19
C THR A 122 -10.10 -1.46 0.13
N LEU A 123 -8.78 -1.58 0.21
CA LEU A 123 -7.98 -2.44 -0.68
C LEU A 123 -8.37 -3.93 -0.63
N TYR A 124 -8.83 -4.42 0.52
CA TYR A 124 -9.29 -5.81 0.63
C TYR A 124 -10.53 -6.06 -0.23
N LYS A 125 -11.47 -5.11 -0.24
CA LYS A 125 -12.64 -5.17 -1.13
C LYS A 125 -12.25 -5.05 -2.60
N ASP A 126 -11.27 -4.22 -2.94
CA ASP A 126 -10.74 -4.16 -4.31
C ASP A 126 -10.13 -5.50 -4.73
N PHE A 127 -9.35 -6.13 -3.85
CA PHE A 127 -8.77 -7.45 -4.07
C PHE A 127 -9.86 -8.51 -4.27
N LEU A 128 -10.86 -8.57 -3.38
CA LEU A 128 -11.96 -9.53 -3.48
C LEU A 128 -12.76 -9.34 -4.77
N SER A 129 -13.17 -8.10 -5.05
CA SER A 129 -13.92 -7.76 -6.27
C SER A 129 -13.11 -8.10 -7.52
N THR A 130 -11.80 -7.85 -7.50
CA THR A 130 -10.88 -8.25 -8.58
C THR A 130 -10.93 -9.75 -8.77
N LEU A 131 -10.65 -10.53 -7.73
CA LEU A 131 -10.58 -12.00 -7.79
C LEU A 131 -11.90 -12.61 -8.28
N ASP A 132 -13.02 -12.10 -7.79
CA ASP A 132 -14.36 -12.56 -8.13
C ASP A 132 -14.72 -12.23 -9.58
N SER A 133 -14.23 -11.12 -10.11
CA SER A 133 -14.49 -10.67 -11.49
C SER A 133 -13.65 -11.37 -12.56
N ILE A 134 -12.62 -12.14 -12.18
CA ILE A 134 -11.78 -12.91 -13.13
C ILE A 134 -12.58 -14.11 -13.65
N ILE A 135 -13.34 -13.93 -14.73
CA ILE A 135 -14.15 -15.01 -15.34
C ILE A 135 -13.35 -15.93 -16.28
N ILE A 136 -12.13 -15.54 -16.65
CA ILE A 136 -11.26 -16.33 -17.54
C ILE A 136 -10.62 -17.54 -16.83
N LEU A 137 -10.71 -17.61 -15.50
CA LEU A 137 -10.20 -18.70 -14.68
C LEU A 137 -11.35 -19.39 -13.97
N ASP A 138 -11.35 -20.72 -13.96
CA ASP A 138 -12.21 -21.51 -13.09
C ASP A 138 -11.76 -21.40 -11.62
N ILE A 139 -12.62 -21.85 -10.70
CA ILE A 139 -12.35 -21.83 -9.26
C ILE A 139 -11.03 -22.51 -8.85
N ASN A 140 -10.67 -23.66 -9.44
CA ASN A 140 -9.45 -24.37 -9.08
C ASN A 140 -8.21 -23.61 -9.56
N SER A 141 -8.29 -23.02 -10.75
CA SER A 141 -7.25 -22.14 -11.29
C SER A 141 -7.06 -20.89 -10.43
N LYS A 142 -8.14 -20.27 -9.94
CA LYS A 142 -8.07 -19.14 -8.99
C LYS A 142 -7.46 -19.55 -7.65
N ILE A 143 -7.87 -20.68 -7.09
CA ILE A 143 -7.29 -21.21 -5.84
C ILE A 143 -5.79 -21.45 -6.00
N THR A 144 -5.39 -22.08 -7.11
CA THR A 144 -3.98 -22.32 -7.45
C THR A 144 -3.21 -21.01 -7.57
N LEU A 145 -3.77 -20.00 -8.25
CA LEU A 145 -3.19 -18.66 -8.34
C LEU A 145 -2.95 -18.06 -6.95
N ILE A 146 -3.95 -18.07 -6.07
CA ILE A 146 -3.82 -17.52 -4.71
C ILE A 146 -2.81 -18.29 -3.87
N GLN A 147 -2.78 -19.62 -3.95
CA GLN A 147 -1.79 -20.45 -3.26
C GLN A 147 -0.36 -20.20 -3.76
N ASN A 148 -0.19 -19.96 -5.06
CA ASN A 148 1.08 -19.55 -5.64
C ASN A 148 1.52 -18.18 -5.09
N LYS A 149 0.59 -17.21 -5.02
CA LYS A 149 0.86 -15.90 -4.41
C LYS A 149 1.20 -16.00 -2.92
N LYS A 150 0.58 -16.89 -2.17
CA LYS A 150 0.95 -17.13 -0.77
C LYS A 150 2.43 -17.51 -0.64
N ARG A 151 2.87 -18.51 -1.41
CA ARG A 151 4.27 -19.00 -1.42
C ARG A 151 5.24 -17.93 -1.91
N GLU A 152 4.84 -17.17 -2.91
CA GLU A 152 5.66 -16.09 -3.46
C GLU A 152 5.85 -14.94 -2.47
N TRP A 153 4.81 -14.55 -1.74
CA TRP A 153 4.88 -13.50 -0.73
C TRP A 153 5.95 -13.78 0.32
N GLU A 154 6.07 -15.04 0.76
CA GLU A 154 7.06 -15.48 1.75
C GLU A 154 8.51 -15.28 1.29
N THR A 155 8.75 -15.26 -0.03
CA THR A 155 10.11 -15.11 -0.59
C THR A 155 10.43 -13.70 -1.04
N ILE A 156 9.43 -12.94 -1.51
CA ILE A 156 9.65 -11.61 -2.10
C ILE A 156 9.58 -10.48 -1.06
N LYS A 157 8.96 -10.71 0.11
CA LYS A 157 8.82 -9.70 1.16
C LYS A 157 10.19 -9.24 1.66
N THR A 158 10.44 -7.95 1.52
CA THR A 158 11.63 -7.27 2.03
C THR A 158 11.63 -7.31 3.57
N PRO A 159 12.71 -7.79 4.21
CA PRO A 159 12.80 -7.88 5.66
C PRO A 159 12.67 -6.52 6.36
N GLU A 160 11.98 -6.49 7.51
CA GLU A 160 11.73 -5.23 8.25
C GLU A 160 13.02 -4.51 8.67
N LYS A 161 14.10 -5.26 8.93
CA LYS A 161 15.42 -4.69 9.25
C LYS A 161 16.00 -3.82 8.12
N GLU A 162 15.65 -4.12 6.87
CA GLU A 162 16.13 -3.39 5.69
C GLU A 162 15.32 -2.13 5.43
N THR A 163 14.09 -2.07 5.95
CA THR A 163 13.16 -0.95 5.80
C THR A 163 13.04 -0.10 7.07
N ALA A 164 13.63 -0.53 8.19
CA ALA A 164 13.59 0.13 9.50
C ALA A 164 14.09 1.60 9.54
N TRP A 165 14.76 2.06 8.49
CA TRP A 165 15.17 3.47 8.39
C TRP A 165 14.03 4.39 7.94
N LEU A 166 12.93 3.83 7.43
CA LEU A 166 11.69 4.54 7.07
C LEU A 166 10.77 4.63 8.28
N ASP A 167 10.38 5.85 8.64
CA ASP A 167 9.44 6.14 9.72
C ASP A 167 8.03 6.33 9.15
N LYS A 168 7.10 5.45 9.53
CA LYS A 168 5.69 5.47 9.10
C LYS A 168 4.97 6.78 9.48
N SER A 169 5.44 7.49 10.50
CA SER A 169 4.86 8.77 10.93
C SER A 169 5.44 9.99 10.20
N ASN A 170 6.61 9.83 9.56
CA ASN A 170 7.36 10.93 8.97
C ASN A 170 6.91 11.23 7.54
N LYS A 171 5.85 12.03 7.38
CA LYS A 171 5.30 12.42 6.07
C LYS A 171 6.36 12.93 5.10
N MET A 172 7.29 13.79 5.56
CA MET A 172 8.35 14.34 4.69
C MET A 172 9.27 13.25 4.14
N GLN A 173 9.65 12.28 4.97
CA GLN A 173 10.45 11.14 4.55
C GLN A 173 9.70 10.28 3.55
N LEU A 174 8.43 9.97 3.82
CA LEU A 174 7.62 9.12 2.96
C LEU A 174 7.38 9.76 1.60
N THR A 175 7.03 11.05 1.56
CA THR A 175 6.87 11.80 0.30
C THR A 175 8.17 11.79 -0.51
N TRP A 176 9.32 12.10 0.14
CA TRP A 176 10.62 12.04 -0.53
C TRP A 176 10.95 10.63 -1.05
N ALA A 177 10.65 9.59 -0.27
CA ALA A 177 10.93 8.21 -0.64
C ALA A 177 10.10 7.78 -1.86
N TRP A 178 8.83 8.17 -1.90
CA TRP A 178 7.95 7.94 -3.04
C TRP A 178 8.43 8.66 -4.29
N GLU A 179 8.77 9.95 -4.20
CA GLU A 179 9.35 10.72 -5.31
C GLU A 179 10.65 10.09 -5.83
N TYR A 180 11.49 9.59 -4.91
CA TYR A 180 12.72 8.90 -5.28
C TYR A 180 12.42 7.60 -6.06
N LEU A 181 11.45 6.80 -5.62
CA LEU A 181 11.02 5.60 -6.37
C LEU A 181 10.47 5.97 -7.74
N ASN A 182 9.61 6.99 -7.82
CA ASN A 182 9.01 7.48 -9.08
C ASN A 182 10.08 7.92 -10.07
N LYS A 183 11.10 8.67 -9.60
CA LYS A 183 12.22 9.14 -10.42
C LYS A 183 12.96 8.01 -11.14
N PHE A 184 13.00 6.82 -10.54
CA PHE A 184 13.66 5.65 -11.12
C PHE A 184 12.69 4.61 -11.67
N TYR A 185 11.41 4.95 -11.83
CA TYR A 185 10.34 4.05 -12.32
C TYR A 185 10.26 2.73 -11.52
N LYS A 186 10.45 2.85 -10.20
CA LYS A 186 10.52 1.71 -9.27
C LYS A 186 9.36 1.67 -8.27
N ASN A 187 8.43 2.62 -8.38
CA ASN A 187 7.21 2.63 -7.59
C ASN A 187 6.19 1.64 -8.16
N ILE A 188 5.44 0.99 -7.26
CA ILE A 188 4.30 0.17 -7.63
C ILE A 188 3.07 1.03 -7.88
N ASN A 189 2.18 0.62 -8.78
CA ASN A 189 0.90 1.30 -9.09
C ASN A 189 0.99 2.84 -9.21
N PRO A 190 1.79 3.38 -10.15
CA PRO A 190 1.97 4.83 -10.33
C PRO A 190 0.66 5.62 -10.53
N PHE A 191 -0.40 4.95 -11.04
CA PHE A 191 -1.67 5.58 -11.39
C PHE A 191 -2.65 5.72 -10.21
N HIS A 192 -2.35 5.13 -9.06
CA HIS A 192 -3.14 5.23 -7.83
C HIS A 192 -2.24 5.72 -6.69
N PRO A 193 -1.92 7.03 -6.66
CA PRO A 193 -1.02 7.57 -5.67
C PRO A 193 -1.64 7.44 -4.26
N PRO A 194 -0.85 7.02 -3.26
CA PRO A 194 -1.32 6.93 -1.88
C PRO A 194 -1.83 8.26 -1.33
N GLN A 195 -2.95 8.25 -0.59
CA GLN A 195 -3.63 9.47 -0.14
C GLN A 195 -3.23 9.89 1.28
N ASN A 196 -2.72 8.96 2.09
CA ASN A 196 -2.29 9.21 3.46
C ASN A 196 -0.92 8.55 3.75
N ASN A 197 -0.33 8.86 4.90
CA ASN A 197 0.99 8.36 5.28
C ASN A 197 1.04 6.83 5.38
N GLU A 198 -0.04 6.19 5.82
CA GLU A 198 -0.10 4.75 5.99
C GLU A 198 -0.11 4.01 4.65
N GLU A 199 -0.94 4.47 3.72
CA GLU A 199 -0.94 3.98 2.34
C GLU A 199 0.40 4.26 1.68
N LEU A 200 0.98 5.43 1.90
CA LEU A 200 2.25 5.83 1.30
C LEU A 200 3.40 4.94 1.77
N TYR A 201 3.46 4.70 3.08
CA TYR A 201 4.40 3.76 3.67
C TYR A 201 4.22 2.35 3.09
N SER A 202 2.98 1.85 3.04
CA SER A 202 2.66 0.53 2.51
C SER A 202 3.05 0.38 1.04
N ALA A 203 2.79 1.40 0.21
CA ALA A 203 3.14 1.42 -1.20
C ALA A 203 4.65 1.47 -1.43
N ILE A 204 5.40 2.22 -0.62
CA ILE A 204 6.88 2.23 -0.67
C ILE A 204 7.44 0.84 -0.35
N LEU A 205 6.91 0.19 0.70
CA LEU A 205 7.36 -1.15 1.06
C LEU A 205 7.01 -2.18 -0.02
N ALA A 206 5.77 -2.15 -0.55
CA ALA A 206 5.35 -3.01 -1.65
C ALA A 206 6.18 -2.77 -2.93
N SER A 207 6.64 -1.53 -3.15
CA SER A 207 7.56 -1.21 -4.24
C SER A 207 8.90 -1.94 -4.07
N PHE A 208 9.50 -1.91 -2.87
CA PHE A 208 10.72 -2.68 -2.60
C PHE A 208 10.51 -4.18 -2.76
N ASP A 209 9.36 -4.70 -2.33
CA ASP A 209 9.00 -6.11 -2.49
C ASP A 209 8.92 -6.51 -3.97
N ASN A 210 8.30 -5.66 -4.80
CA ASN A 210 8.22 -5.89 -6.24
C ASN A 210 9.60 -5.87 -6.94
N GLN A 211 10.61 -5.22 -6.37
CA GLN A 211 11.98 -5.30 -6.90
C GLN A 211 12.63 -6.68 -6.69
N SER A 212 12.08 -7.56 -5.84
CA SER A 212 12.60 -8.92 -5.63
C SER A 212 12.48 -9.82 -6.86
N TYR A 213 11.67 -9.42 -7.85
CA TYR A 213 11.54 -10.10 -9.15
C TYR A 213 12.70 -9.77 -10.10
N GLY A 214 13.49 -8.75 -9.79
CA GLY A 214 14.69 -8.38 -10.54
C GLY A 214 15.96 -9.02 -9.96
N ILE A 215 17.11 -8.44 -10.31
CA ILE A 215 18.41 -8.91 -9.82
C ILE A 215 18.57 -8.53 -8.33
N PRO A 216 18.84 -9.48 -7.41
CA PRO A 216 18.95 -9.19 -5.97
C PRO A 216 20.02 -8.16 -5.61
N SER A 217 21.17 -8.17 -6.29
CA SER A 217 22.24 -7.18 -6.08
C SER A 217 21.79 -5.76 -6.44
N ASP A 218 20.98 -5.62 -7.49
CA ASP A 218 20.50 -4.31 -7.96
C ASP A 218 19.45 -3.72 -7.01
N LYS A 219 18.55 -4.57 -6.49
CA LYS A 219 17.62 -4.18 -5.43
C LYS A 219 18.39 -3.70 -4.20
N LYS A 220 19.36 -4.49 -3.72
CA LYS A 220 20.17 -4.15 -2.55
C LYS A 220 20.92 -2.82 -2.75
N LEU A 221 21.62 -2.68 -3.88
CA LEU A 221 22.37 -1.46 -4.20
C LEU A 221 21.46 -0.24 -4.29
N PHE A 222 20.26 -0.40 -4.87
CA PHE A 222 19.27 0.66 -4.96
C PHE A 222 18.77 1.11 -3.58
N MET A 223 18.38 0.16 -2.72
CA MET A 223 17.90 0.46 -1.38
C MET A 223 18.98 1.10 -0.50
N GLU A 224 20.22 0.61 -0.55
CA GLU A 224 21.36 1.20 0.17
C GLU A 224 21.65 2.63 -0.30
N ARG A 225 21.64 2.86 -1.63
CA ARG A 225 21.81 4.19 -2.22
C ARG A 225 20.71 5.13 -1.75
N MET A 226 19.46 4.70 -1.81
CA MET A 226 18.30 5.47 -1.38
C MET A 226 18.41 5.87 0.10
N LYS A 227 18.69 4.91 1.00
CA LYS A 227 18.91 5.16 2.43
C LYS A 227 20.04 6.16 2.68
N LYS A 228 21.16 6.05 1.96
CA LYS A 228 22.30 6.97 2.07
C LYS A 228 21.92 8.37 1.59
N THR A 229 21.21 8.49 0.47
CA THR A 229 20.74 9.79 -0.05
C THR A 229 19.79 10.48 0.95
N TRP A 230 18.87 9.74 1.56
CA TRP A 230 18.01 10.30 2.61
C TRP A 230 18.81 10.79 3.81
N SER A 231 19.76 9.98 4.30
CA SER A 231 20.58 10.34 5.46
C SER A 231 21.36 11.63 5.21
N GLN A 232 21.90 11.81 3.99
CA GLN A 232 22.56 13.04 3.58
C GLN A 232 21.59 14.22 3.48
N LYS A 233 20.39 14.02 2.92
CA LYS A 233 19.35 15.06 2.86
C LYS A 233 18.93 15.51 4.27
N LYS A 234 18.61 14.57 5.15
CA LYS A 234 18.28 14.83 6.56
C LYS A 234 19.39 15.60 7.27
N PHE A 235 20.65 15.26 7.03
CA PHE A 235 21.78 16.00 7.60
C PHE A 235 21.86 17.44 7.08
N ARG A 236 21.71 17.66 5.76
CA ARG A 236 21.67 19.01 5.16
C ARG A 236 20.51 19.84 5.71
N ASP A 237 19.32 19.25 5.78
CA ASP A 237 18.11 19.93 6.22
C ASP A 237 18.12 20.20 7.74
N SER A 238 18.93 19.47 8.52
CA SER A 238 19.06 19.70 9.98
C SER A 238 19.80 20.98 10.38
N GLY A 239 20.33 21.76 9.43
CA GLY A 239 21.12 22.96 9.71
C GLY A 239 22.50 22.69 10.32
N LYS A 240 22.78 21.45 10.74
CA LYS A 240 24.10 21.00 11.24
C LYS A 240 25.14 20.84 10.14
N ALA A 241 24.75 21.03 8.88
CA ALA A 241 25.68 21.05 7.77
C ALA A 241 26.58 22.28 7.87
N LYS A 242 27.77 22.07 8.41
CA LYS A 242 28.83 23.09 8.42
C LYS A 242 29.14 23.45 6.96
N LYS A 243 29.04 24.73 6.62
CA LYS A 243 29.59 25.22 5.35
C LYS A 243 31.11 24.98 5.42
N PRO A 244 31.71 24.20 4.50
CA PRO A 244 33.15 24.00 4.53
C PRO A 244 33.82 25.37 4.31
N TYR A 245 34.45 25.88 5.37
CA TYR A 245 35.19 27.13 5.33
C TYR A 245 36.68 26.79 5.36
N HIS A 246 37.35 27.01 4.23
CA HIS A 246 38.78 26.76 4.12
C HIS A 246 39.54 27.98 4.62
N ILE A 247 40.24 27.82 5.74
CA ILE A 247 41.14 28.84 6.29
C ILE A 247 42.57 28.43 5.94
N PRO A 248 43.24 29.11 5.00
CA PRO A 248 44.66 28.87 4.78
C PRO A 248 45.42 29.26 6.05
N LEU A 249 46.20 28.31 6.56
CA LEU A 249 47.04 28.47 7.76
C LEU A 249 48.50 28.26 7.37
N THR A 250 49.42 28.89 8.10
CA THR A 250 50.85 28.58 7.93
C THR A 250 51.13 27.14 8.35
N LYS A 251 52.22 26.56 7.82
CA LYS A 251 52.64 25.19 8.16
C LYS A 251 52.81 24.99 9.67
N SER A 252 53.44 25.97 10.34
CA SER A 252 53.61 25.96 11.79
C SER A 252 52.28 25.95 12.55
N THR A 253 51.31 26.77 12.14
CA THR A 253 49.98 26.81 12.76
C THR A 253 49.20 25.51 12.52
N GLN A 254 49.34 24.86 11.35
CA GLN A 254 48.75 23.54 11.11
C GLN A 254 49.32 22.48 12.06
N GLU A 255 50.65 22.44 12.24
CA GLU A 255 51.30 21.49 13.15
C GLU A 255 50.85 21.70 14.61
N GLN A 256 50.71 22.96 15.04
CA GLN A 256 50.18 23.28 16.38
C GLN A 256 48.72 22.85 16.53
N LEU A 257 47.88 23.10 15.52
CA LEU A 257 46.48 22.67 15.51
C LEU A 257 46.35 21.15 15.59
N GLU A 258 47.21 20.41 14.89
CA GLU A 258 47.24 18.94 14.95
C GLU A 258 47.66 18.41 16.32
N LYS A 259 48.68 19.01 16.94
CA LYS A 259 49.09 18.69 18.32
C LYS A 259 47.94 18.94 19.30
N LEU A 260 47.27 20.09 19.19
CA LEU A 260 46.11 20.44 20.03
C LEU A 260 44.93 19.48 19.83
N ALA A 261 44.63 19.11 18.58
CA ALA A 261 43.57 18.16 18.24
C ALA A 261 43.84 16.79 18.87
N LYS A 262 45.07 16.27 18.74
CA LYS A 262 45.49 15.02 19.37
C LYS A 262 45.42 15.09 20.89
N PHE A 263 45.98 16.14 21.49
CA PHE A 263 46.01 16.30 22.95
C PHE A 263 44.59 16.40 23.55
N LYS A 264 43.66 17.09 22.87
CA LYS A 264 42.28 17.26 23.35
C LYS A 264 41.33 16.14 22.92
N ASN A 265 41.78 15.17 22.13
CA ASN A 265 40.95 14.15 21.48
C ASN A 265 39.76 14.77 20.71
N LEU A 266 40.03 15.81 19.92
CA LEU A 266 39.03 16.55 19.14
C LEU A 266 39.43 16.61 17.66
N ARG A 267 38.44 16.81 16.77
CA ARG A 267 38.72 17.11 15.36
C ARG A 267 39.26 18.55 15.22
N ARG A 268 40.10 18.79 14.21
CA ARG A 268 40.71 20.11 13.94
C ARG A 268 39.69 21.26 13.87
N ASP A 269 38.55 21.02 13.23
CA ASP A 269 37.45 22.00 13.14
C ASP A 269 36.83 22.31 14.50
N GLN A 270 36.68 21.32 15.39
CA GLN A 270 36.18 21.54 16.75
C GLN A 270 37.16 22.34 17.61
N VAL A 271 38.47 22.13 17.41
CA VAL A 271 39.50 22.93 18.08
C VAL A 271 39.41 24.39 17.63
N ILE A 272 39.30 24.63 16.32
CA ILE A 272 39.13 25.98 15.77
C ILE A 272 37.85 26.63 16.32
N GLU A 273 36.71 25.94 16.29
CA GLU A 273 35.45 26.48 16.82
C GLU A 273 35.56 26.86 18.29
N LYS A 274 36.18 26.00 19.12
CA LYS A 274 36.40 26.31 20.55
C LYS A 274 37.34 27.48 20.77
N LEU A 275 38.39 27.61 19.95
CA LEU A 275 39.32 28.74 20.04
C LEU A 275 38.62 30.05 19.66
N ILE A 276 37.86 30.05 18.57
CA ILE A 276 37.08 31.21 18.13
C ILE A 276 36.04 31.59 19.18
N LEU A 277 35.27 30.62 19.69
CA LEU A 277 34.25 30.86 20.71
C LEU A 277 34.86 31.46 21.98
N LYS A 278 35.97 30.87 22.46
CA LYS A 278 36.68 31.38 23.63
C LYS A 278 37.15 32.82 23.45
N GLU A 279 37.72 33.13 22.29
CA GLU A 279 38.20 34.48 21.99
C GLU A 279 37.04 35.47 21.81
N TYR A 280 35.95 35.04 21.16
CA TYR A 280 34.74 35.83 20.99
C TYR A 280 34.09 36.20 22.33
N GLU A 281 33.94 35.22 23.22
CA GLU A 281 33.41 35.43 24.57
C GLU A 281 34.31 36.37 25.39
N ALA A 282 35.64 36.17 25.36
CA ALA A 282 36.57 36.99 26.11
C ALA A 282 36.58 38.46 25.64
N THR A 283 36.53 38.67 24.32
CA THR A 283 36.79 39.98 23.70
C THR A 283 35.51 40.77 23.45
N LEU A 284 34.41 40.12 23.09
CA LEU A 284 33.19 40.80 22.64
C LEU A 284 32.03 40.72 23.63
N LEU A 285 32.07 39.83 24.64
CA LEU A 285 30.98 39.70 25.61
C LEU A 285 31.38 40.18 27.01
N ASP A 286 30.44 40.78 27.74
CA ASP A 286 30.55 41.16 29.15
C ASP A 286 30.29 39.96 30.08
N GLU A 287 30.40 40.19 31.39
CA GLU A 287 30.23 39.16 32.43
C GLU A 287 28.82 38.55 32.45
N ARG A 288 27.85 39.17 31.77
CA ARG A 288 26.45 38.72 31.66
C ARG A 288 26.14 38.17 30.25
N GLY A 289 27.15 38.03 29.38
CA GLY A 289 27.00 37.52 28.03
C GLY A 289 26.41 38.52 27.03
N LYS A 290 26.43 39.83 27.31
CA LYS A 290 26.01 40.90 26.37
C LYS A 290 27.20 41.50 25.64
N MET A 291 26.96 42.05 24.46
CA MET A 291 28.00 42.72 23.68
C MET A 291 28.61 43.89 24.46
N LYS A 292 29.95 43.92 24.55
CA LYS A 292 30.73 45.01 25.17
C LYS A 292 30.72 46.31 24.35
N TYR A 293 30.39 46.22 23.06
CA TYR A 293 30.42 47.31 22.08
C TYR A 293 29.14 47.33 21.25
#